data_AF-A0A258S3U7-F1
#
_entry.id   AF-A0A258S3U7-F1
#
_cell.length_a   1.000
_cell.length_b   1.000
_cell.length_c   1.000
_cell.angle_alpha   90.00
_cell.angle_beta   90.00
_cell.angle_gamma   90.00
#
_symmetry.space_group_name_H-M   'P 1'
#
loop_
_entity.id
_entity.type
_entity.pdbx_description
1 polymer ?
#
loop_
_entity_poly.entity_id
_entity_poly.type
_entity_poly.pdbx_seq_one_letter_code
_entity_poly.pdbx_strand_id
1 'polypeptide(L)'
;MTAALHTLWPIWMRTVGAMQRRNILIRSQCRRCGALMRVDPVDPVARHGAGWSLIDAQERCRMVACDGAVFYLASRTYGAPWRVLLGDEALKETLAGGPAPVTAEALVRTAVAH
;
A
#
# COMPACT_ATOMS: atom_id res chain seq x y z
N MET A 1 -16.38 -6.48 28.25
CA MET A 1 -16.28 -5.94 26.87
C MET A 1 -15.22 -4.85 26.87
N THR A 2 -13.96 -5.21 26.62
CA THR A 2 -12.85 -4.25 26.58
C THR A 2 -12.91 -3.56 25.23
N ALA A 3 -13.33 -2.29 25.21
CA ALA A 3 -13.31 -1.48 23.99
C ALA A 3 -11.85 -1.36 23.54
N ALA A 4 -11.45 -2.14 22.54
CA ALA A 4 -10.15 -2.00 21.91
C ALA A 4 -10.03 -0.56 21.43
N LEU A 5 -9.01 0.18 21.86
CA LEU A 5 -8.66 1.48 21.29
C LEU A 5 -8.34 1.24 19.81
N HIS A 6 -9.36 1.38 18.97
CA HIS A 6 -9.29 1.22 17.53
C HIS A 6 -8.25 2.20 17.02
N THR A 7 -7.22 1.70 16.33
CA THR A 7 -6.13 2.49 15.72
C THR A 7 -6.67 3.81 15.17
N LEU A 8 -6.38 4.91 15.85
CA LEU A 8 -6.86 6.23 15.44
C LEU A 8 -6.00 6.73 14.27
N TRP A 9 -6.49 6.50 13.06
CA TRP A 9 -5.84 6.99 11.84
C TRP A 9 -5.91 8.52 11.78
N PRO A 10 -4.77 9.20 11.56
CA PRO A 10 -4.74 10.63 11.30
C PRO A 10 -5.68 10.99 10.15
N ILE A 11 -6.37 12.13 10.25
CA ILE A 11 -7.36 12.57 9.25
C ILE A 11 -6.80 12.57 7.83
N TRP A 12 -5.52 12.92 7.66
CA TRP A 12 -4.87 12.93 6.35
C TRP A 12 -4.70 11.55 5.72
N MET A 13 -4.76 10.45 6.49
CA MET A 13 -4.67 9.07 5.99
C MET A 13 -6.04 8.46 5.68
N ARG A 14 -7.14 9.10 6.08
CA ARG A 14 -8.46 8.45 6.01
C ARG A 14 -9.00 8.31 4.59
N THR A 15 -8.60 9.19 3.67
CA THR A 15 -9.08 9.16 2.29
C THR A 15 -7.99 9.50 1.29
N VAL A 16 -8.09 8.94 0.09
CA VAL A 16 -7.18 9.25 -1.03
C VAL A 16 -7.22 10.74 -1.41
N GLY A 17 -8.37 11.40 -1.30
CA GLY A 17 -8.47 12.84 -1.55
C GLY A 17 -7.77 13.69 -0.47
N ALA A 18 -7.75 13.24 0.79
CA ALA A 18 -6.99 13.91 1.85
C ALA A 18 -5.47 13.75 1.65
N MET A 19 -5.05 12.59 1.14
CA MET A 19 -3.66 12.30 0.76
C MET A 19 -3.22 13.10 -0.46
N GLN A 20 -4.03 13.13 -1.52
CA GLN A 20 -3.76 13.88 -2.75
C GLN A 20 -3.54 15.36 -2.48
N ARG A 21 -4.45 16.01 -1.74
CA ARG A 21 -4.34 17.45 -1.39
C ARG A 21 -3.09 17.82 -0.59
N ARG A 22 -2.42 16.83 0.01
CA ARG A 22 -1.23 17.02 0.85
C ARG A 22 0.04 16.45 0.20
N ASN A 23 -0.04 16.00 -1.06
CA ASN A 23 1.07 15.37 -1.77
C ASN A 23 1.73 14.23 -0.98
N ILE A 24 0.90 13.43 -0.31
CA ILE A 24 1.37 12.25 0.42
C ILE A 24 1.96 11.25 -0.56
N LEU A 25 3.11 10.67 -0.21
CA LEU A 25 3.74 9.63 -1.00
C LEU A 25 3.03 8.31 -0.73
N ILE A 26 2.57 7.64 -1.79
CA ILE A 26 1.86 6.37 -1.69
C ILE A 26 2.60 5.29 -2.48
N ARG A 27 2.68 4.10 -1.90
CA ARG A 27 3.15 2.89 -2.55
C ARG A 27 2.15 1.77 -2.34
N SER A 28 2.17 0.80 -3.25
CA SER A 28 1.50 -0.49 -3.07
C SER A 28 2.56 -1.59 -3.06
N GLN A 29 2.40 -2.58 -2.20
CA GLN A 29 3.20 -3.80 -2.20
C GLN A 29 2.32 -5.03 -2.37
N CYS A 30 2.68 -5.93 -3.28
CA CYS A 30 1.97 -7.18 -3.44
C CYS A 30 2.33 -8.20 -2.36
N ARG A 31 1.32 -8.86 -1.79
CA ARG A 31 1.46 -9.92 -0.78
C ARG A 31 1.95 -11.25 -1.35
N ARG A 32 1.93 -11.43 -2.67
CA ARG A 32 2.35 -12.67 -3.35
C ARG A 32 3.72 -12.56 -4.00
N CYS A 33 3.91 -11.58 -4.89
CA CYS A 33 5.17 -11.41 -5.62
C CYS A 33 6.11 -10.35 -5.03
N GLY A 34 5.69 -9.63 -3.98
CA GLY A 34 6.49 -8.58 -3.35
C GLY A 34 6.59 -7.28 -4.14
N ALA A 35 6.10 -7.23 -5.39
CA ALA A 35 6.24 -6.06 -6.25
C ALA A 35 5.82 -4.76 -5.56
N LEU A 36 6.77 -3.82 -5.48
CA LEU A 36 6.61 -2.53 -4.83
C LEU A 36 6.48 -1.44 -5.91
N MET A 37 5.32 -0.82 -5.99
CA MET A 37 5.01 0.19 -7.00
C MET A 37 4.68 1.53 -6.37
N ARG A 38 5.00 2.62 -7.07
CA ARG A 38 4.50 3.95 -6.74
C ARG A 38 3.03 4.04 -7.15
N VAL A 39 2.23 4.71 -6.34
CA VAL A 39 0.83 4.97 -6.63
C VAL A 39 0.66 6.47 -6.73
N ASP A 40 0.24 6.95 -7.89
CA ASP A 40 -0.24 8.31 -8.04
C ASP A 40 -1.64 8.40 -7.39
N PRO A 41 -1.88 9.29 -6.40
CA PRO A 41 -3.19 9.45 -5.78
C PRO A 41 -4.32 9.80 -6.74
N VAL A 42 -4.02 10.38 -7.92
CA VAL A 42 -5.04 10.70 -8.94
C VAL A 42 -5.74 9.43 -9.45
N ASP A 43 -5.01 8.34 -9.58
CA ASP A 43 -5.51 7.07 -10.13
C ASP A 43 -6.62 6.41 -9.26
N PRO A 44 -6.44 6.15 -7.95
CA PRO A 44 -7.52 5.64 -7.11
C PRO A 44 -8.66 6.65 -6.93
N VAL A 45 -8.39 7.96 -7.01
CA VAL A 45 -9.45 9.00 -6.99
C VAL A 45 -10.33 8.90 -8.24
N ALA A 46 -9.73 8.69 -9.41
CA ALA A 46 -10.47 8.52 -10.65
C ALA A 46 -11.30 7.22 -10.66
N ARG A 47 -10.77 6.13 -10.08
CA ARG A 47 -11.47 4.83 -10.03
C ARG A 47 -12.58 4.75 -8.98
N HIS A 48 -12.33 5.29 -7.78
CA HIS A 48 -13.15 5.04 -6.60
C HIS A 48 -13.68 6.30 -5.91
N GLY A 49 -13.25 7.49 -6.36
CA GLY A 49 -13.63 8.77 -5.79
C GLY A 49 -12.73 9.24 -4.63
N ALA A 50 -12.74 10.55 -4.36
CA ALA A 50 -11.88 11.20 -3.39
C ALA A 50 -12.12 10.77 -1.92
N GLY A 51 -13.30 10.22 -1.62
CA GLY A 51 -13.68 9.73 -0.29
C GLY A 51 -13.18 8.31 0.01
N TRP A 52 -12.63 7.60 -0.99
CA TRP A 52 -12.20 6.22 -0.81
C TRP A 52 -10.97 6.11 0.11
N SER A 53 -10.87 5.03 0.87
CA SER A 53 -9.77 4.78 1.82
C SER A 53 -8.82 3.73 1.27
N LEU A 54 -7.51 3.96 1.41
CA LEU A 54 -6.49 2.94 1.15
C LEU A 54 -6.21 2.06 2.37
N ILE A 55 -6.74 2.42 3.53
CA ILE A 55 -6.62 1.61 4.75
C ILE A 55 -7.41 0.33 4.53
N ASP A 56 -6.75 -0.82 4.72
CA ASP A 56 -7.28 -2.17 4.53
C ASP A 56 -7.70 -2.52 3.09
N ALA A 57 -7.55 -1.59 2.13
CA ALA A 57 -7.86 -1.83 0.73
C ALA A 57 -6.94 -2.92 0.14
N GLN A 58 -7.54 -3.89 -0.56
CA GLN A 58 -6.87 -5.03 -1.18
C GLN A 58 -7.11 -5.06 -2.70
N GLU A 59 -6.48 -4.15 -3.45
CA GLU A 59 -6.56 -4.18 -4.93
C GLU A 59 -5.75 -5.36 -5.51
N ARG A 60 -6.08 -5.77 -6.73
CA ARG A 60 -5.28 -6.76 -7.47
C ARG A 60 -3.89 -6.20 -7.81
N CYS A 61 -2.89 -7.08 -7.81
CA CYS A 61 -1.54 -6.76 -8.27
C CYS A 61 -1.57 -6.31 -9.73
N ARG A 62 -0.77 -5.27 -10.05
CA ARG A 62 -0.61 -4.79 -11.44
C ARG A 62 0.50 -5.51 -12.20
N MET A 63 1.27 -6.37 -11.53
CA MET A 63 2.25 -7.21 -12.21
C MET A 63 1.51 -8.21 -13.10
N VAL A 64 1.90 -8.26 -14.38
CA VAL A 64 1.38 -9.24 -15.33
C VAL A 64 1.62 -10.65 -14.79
N ALA A 65 0.62 -11.53 -14.93
CA ALA A 65 0.60 -12.91 -14.42
C ALA A 65 0.65 -13.06 -12.89
N CYS A 66 0.55 -11.97 -12.11
CA CYS A 66 0.31 -12.05 -10.68
C CYS A 66 -1.18 -11.82 -10.37
N ASP A 67 -1.78 -12.75 -9.64
CA ASP A 67 -3.17 -12.71 -9.15
C ASP A 67 -3.28 -12.26 -7.67
N GLY A 68 -2.16 -11.89 -7.06
CA GLY A 68 -2.09 -11.52 -5.65
C GLY A 68 -2.78 -10.20 -5.33
N ALA A 69 -3.07 -9.97 -4.06
CA ALA A 69 -3.57 -8.69 -3.55
C ALA A 69 -2.42 -7.77 -3.12
N VAL A 70 -2.66 -6.46 -3.16
CA VAL A 70 -1.74 -5.44 -2.65
C VAL A 70 -2.26 -4.82 -1.36
N PHE A 71 -1.34 -4.36 -0.53
CA PHE A 71 -1.61 -3.41 0.54
C PHE A 71 -0.87 -2.10 0.26
N TYR A 72 -1.32 -1.02 0.87
CA TYR A 72 -0.72 0.29 0.67
C TYR A 72 0.22 0.68 1.81
N LEU A 73 1.18 1.53 1.44
CA LEU A 73 2.05 2.24 2.37
C LEU A 73 1.96 3.72 2.06
N ALA A 74 2.00 4.56 3.09
CA ALA A 74 2.05 6.00 2.94
C ALA A 74 3.18 6.63 3.75
N SER A 75 3.78 7.67 3.20
CA SER A 75 4.73 8.54 3.90
C SER A 75 4.38 10.00 3.65
N ARG A 76 4.56 10.85 4.67
CA ARG A 76 4.21 12.27 4.59
C ARG A 76 5.05 13.04 3.57
N THR A 77 6.30 12.64 3.40
CA THR A 77 7.28 13.30 2.53
C THR A 77 8.48 12.37 2.37
N TYR A 78 9.41 12.74 1.49
CA TYR A 78 10.68 12.03 1.33
C TYR A 78 11.48 12.02 2.64
N GLY A 79 12.10 10.89 2.95
CA GLY A 79 12.85 10.70 4.21
C GLY A 79 11.98 10.44 5.45
N ALA A 80 10.66 10.68 5.40
CA ALA A 80 9.78 10.32 6.50
C ALA A 80 9.45 8.82 6.52
N PRO A 81 9.18 8.23 7.70
CA PRO A 81 8.85 6.82 7.83
C PRO A 81 7.62 6.42 7.00
N TRP A 82 7.71 5.24 6.37
CA TRP A 82 6.58 4.61 5.69
C TRP A 82 5.68 3.90 6.71
N ARG A 83 4.38 4.16 6.62
CA ARG A 83 3.36 3.47 7.42
C ARG A 83 2.58 2.52 6.53
N VAL A 84 2.46 1.27 6.97
CA VAL A 84 1.56 0.28 6.36
C VAL A 84 0.12 0.69 6.67
N LEU A 85 -0.72 0.76 5.65
CA LEU A 85 -2.13 1.15 5.76
C LEU A 85 -3.02 -0.09 5.95
N LEU A 86 -2.75 -0.85 7.01
CA LEU A 86 -3.61 -1.93 7.47
C LEU A 86 -4.03 -1.64 8.90
N GLY A 87 -5.33 -1.56 9.14
CA GLY A 87 -5.95 -1.49 10.46
C GLY A 87 -6.38 -2.86 10.94
N ASP A 88 -6.85 -3.71 10.03
CA ASP A 88 -7.32 -5.08 10.30
C ASP A 88 -6.16 -6.00 10.72
N GLU A 89 -6.30 -6.63 11.89
CA GLU A 89 -5.26 -7.51 12.46
C GLU A 89 -5.07 -8.81 11.66
N ALA A 90 -6.14 -9.40 11.13
CA ALA A 90 -6.03 -10.60 10.31
C ALA A 90 -5.26 -10.30 9.01
N LEU A 91 -5.46 -9.13 8.41
CA LEU A 91 -4.65 -8.69 7.27
C LEU A 91 -3.18 -8.46 7.66
N LYS A 92 -2.91 -7.86 8.83
CA LYS A 92 -1.54 -7.65 9.30
C LYS A 92 -0.80 -8.96 9.56
N GLU A 93 -1.44 -9.94 10.18
CA GLU A 93 -0.82 -11.25 10.48
C GLU A 93 -0.27 -11.91 9.22
N THR A 94 -1.00 -11.80 8.11
CA THR A 94 -0.53 -12.36 6.83
C THR A 94 0.71 -11.67 6.25
N LEU A 95 1.07 -10.47 6.70
CA LEU A 95 2.28 -9.78 6.24
C LEU A 95 3.55 -10.38 6.85
N ALA A 96 3.45 -10.96 8.05
CA ALA A 96 4.63 -11.46 8.77
C ALA A 96 5.38 -12.56 7.99
N GLY A 97 4.66 -13.35 7.17
CA GLY A 97 5.22 -14.34 6.26
C GLY A 97 5.30 -13.90 4.79
N GLY A 98 5.04 -12.63 4.50
CA GLY A 98 4.99 -12.11 3.14
C GLY A 98 6.36 -11.96 2.48
N PRO A 99 6.41 -11.90 1.13
CA PRO A 99 7.65 -11.67 0.40
C PRO A 99 8.23 -10.29 0.72
N ALA A 100 9.58 -10.20 0.68
CA ALA A 100 10.26 -8.92 0.75
C ALA A 100 9.83 -8.00 -0.41
N PRO A 101 9.92 -6.66 -0.25
CA PRO A 101 9.61 -5.74 -1.33
C PRO A 101 10.52 -5.96 -2.55
N VAL A 102 9.93 -6.17 -3.72
CA VAL A 102 10.62 -6.36 -4.99
C VAL A 102 10.51 -5.07 -5.80
N THR A 103 11.65 -4.44 -6.07
CA THR A 103 11.75 -3.24 -6.90
C THR A 103 12.06 -3.61 -8.36
N ALA A 104 11.93 -2.64 -9.27
CA ALA A 104 12.33 -2.82 -10.67
C ALA A 104 13.79 -3.26 -10.80
N GLU A 105 14.69 -2.71 -9.97
CA GLU A 105 16.11 -3.10 -9.94
C GLU A 105 16.29 -4.58 -9.60
N ALA A 106 15.56 -5.08 -8.60
CA ALA A 106 15.63 -6.49 -8.23
C ALA A 106 15.16 -7.41 -9.37
N LEU A 107 14.12 -7.02 -10.11
CA LEU A 107 13.63 -7.77 -11.26
C LEU A 107 14.64 -7.81 -12.41
N VAL A 108 15.26 -6.67 -12.73
CA VAL A 108 16.28 -6.59 -13.80
C VAL A 108 17.50 -7.44 -13.47
N ARG A 109 17.98 -7.37 -12.22
CA ARG A 109 19.16 -8.15 -11.79
C ARG A 109 18.93 -9.66 -11.94
N THR A 110 17.74 -10.16 -11.62
CA THR A 110 17.40 -11.57 -11.79
C THR A 110 17.28 -11.95 -13.28
N ALA A 111 16.76 -11.07 -14.12
CA ALA A 111 16.61 -11.33 -15.55
C ALA A 111 17.96 -11.38 -16.31
N VAL A 112 18.99 -10.68 -15.83
CA VAL A 112 20.34 -10.66 -16.45
C VAL A 112 21.24 -11.80 -15.93
N ALA A 113 20.86 -12.45 -14.83
CA ALA A 113 21.60 -13.58 -14.27
C ALA A 113 21.33 -14.93 -14.97
N HIS A 114 20.48 -14.92 -16.01
CA HIS A 114 20.10 -16.05 -16.85
C HIS A 114 20.43 -15.73 -18.32
#